data_AF-A0A6J7PC93-F1
#
_entry.id   AF-A0A6J7PC93-F1
#
_cell.length_a   1.000
_cell.length_b   1.000
_cell.length_c   1.000
_cell.angle_alpha   90.00
_cell.angle_beta   90.00
_cell.angle_gamma   90.00
#
_symmetry.space_group_name_H-M   'P 1'
#
loop_
_entity.id
_entity.type
_entity.pdbx_description
1 polymer ?
#
loop_
_entity_poly.entity_id
_entity_poly.type
_entity_poly.pdbx_seq_one_letter_code
_entity_poly.pdbx_strand_id
1 'polypeptide(L)'
;MRDDILGVFGDTGITGKPVGDDLREGKLTPLVAYASERADASQAKLLDRVGAPDLHDEEIELLSALLIETGALDAAEASIKRLVAESMEALSQVDITEEARHALGELGLFVAWRDR
;
A
#
# COMPACT_ATOMS: atom_id res chain seq x y z
N MET A 1 2.58 4.40 -1.88
CA MET A 1 1.57 3.38 -2.28
C MET A 1 2.12 1.97 -2.15
N ARG A 2 3.14 1.56 -2.93
CA ARG A 2 3.75 0.21 -2.73
C ARG A 2 4.32 0.06 -1.32
N ASP A 3 5.02 1.06 -0.81
CA ASP A 3 5.52 1.10 0.57
C ASP A 3 4.40 0.90 1.61
N ASP A 4 3.23 1.52 1.41
CA ASP A 4 2.09 1.36 2.32
C ASP A 4 1.56 -0.08 2.34
N ILE A 5 1.58 -0.77 1.18
CA ILE A 5 1.24 -2.20 1.10
C ILE A 5 2.29 -3.04 1.82
N LEU A 6 3.59 -2.76 1.61
CA LEU A 6 4.68 -3.51 2.24
C LEU A 6 4.75 -3.26 3.75
N GLY A 7 4.41 -2.06 4.22
CA GLY A 7 4.38 -1.74 5.65
C GLY A 7 3.26 -2.46 6.42
N VAL A 8 2.24 -2.95 5.71
CA VAL A 8 1.16 -3.74 6.30
C VAL A 8 1.33 -5.23 6.04
N PHE A 9 1.67 -5.64 4.81
CA PHE A 9 1.65 -7.04 4.38
C PHE A 9 3.04 -7.62 4.07
N GLY A 10 4.12 -6.85 4.26
CA GLY A 10 5.48 -7.29 3.96
C GLY A 10 5.93 -8.48 4.81
N ASP A 11 6.79 -9.32 4.25
CA ASP A 11 7.34 -10.48 4.96
C ASP A 11 8.38 -10.03 6.01
N THR A 12 8.18 -10.45 7.26
CA THR A 12 9.11 -10.22 8.38
C THR A 12 10.50 -10.79 8.10
N GLY A 13 10.60 -11.91 7.36
CA GLY A 13 11.86 -12.55 6.98
C GLY A 13 12.69 -11.75 5.98
N ILE A 14 12.07 -10.83 5.23
CA ILE A 14 12.72 -10.02 4.19
C ILE A 14 12.91 -8.57 4.67
N THR A 15 11.92 -8.02 5.38
CA THR A 15 11.91 -6.61 5.82
C THR A 15 12.58 -6.39 7.17
N GLY A 16 12.69 -7.42 8.00
CA GLY A 16 13.21 -7.34 9.37
C GLY A 16 12.29 -6.60 10.35
N LYS A 17 11.08 -6.23 9.93
CA LYS A 17 10.07 -5.52 10.74
C LYS A 17 8.86 -6.41 11.00
N PRO A 18 8.14 -6.21 12.13
CA PRO A 18 6.84 -6.84 12.35
C PRO A 18 5.87 -6.51 11.20
N VAL A 19 5.06 -7.50 10.79
CA VAL A 19 3.92 -7.27 9.89
C VAL A 19 2.98 -6.25 10.54
N GLY A 20 2.46 -5.30 9.75
CA GLY A 20 1.51 -4.30 10.27
C GLY A 20 2.14 -3.17 11.09
N ASP A 21 3.45 -2.92 10.98
CA ASP A 21 4.12 -1.80 11.63
C ASP A 21 3.42 -0.45 11.33
N ASP A 22 2.94 -0.25 10.09
CA ASP A 22 2.20 0.97 9.72
C ASP A 22 0.87 1.11 10.46
N LEU A 23 0.19 -0.02 10.76
CA LEU A 23 -1.04 -0.03 11.56
C LEU A 23 -0.73 0.30 13.02
N ARG A 24 0.39 -0.22 13.55
CA ARG A 24 0.85 0.05 14.91
C ARG A 24 1.29 1.50 15.09
N GLU A 25 1.95 2.09 14.09
CA GLU A 25 2.34 3.50 14.08
C GLU A 25 1.15 4.46 13.87
N GLY A 26 -0.03 3.94 13.51
CA GLY A 26 -1.23 4.76 13.31
C GLY A 26 -1.21 5.53 11.98
N LYS A 27 -0.48 5.05 10.97
CA LYS A 27 -0.39 5.74 9.68
C LYS A 27 -1.73 5.67 8.94
N LEU A 28 -2.26 6.85 8.62
CA LEU A 28 -3.44 7.01 7.77
C LEU A 28 -3.07 6.86 6.28
N THR A 29 -2.65 5.66 5.90
CA THR A 29 -2.23 5.34 4.52
C THR A 29 -3.46 5.24 3.58
N PRO A 30 -3.25 5.22 2.25
CA PRO A 30 -4.34 4.97 1.31
C PRO A 30 -5.12 3.67 1.58
N LEU A 31 -4.47 2.63 2.13
CA LEU A 31 -5.16 1.39 2.53
C LEU A 31 -6.22 1.66 3.61
N VAL A 32 -5.86 2.40 4.66
CA VAL A 32 -6.78 2.77 5.74
C VAL A 32 -7.92 3.64 5.19
N ALA A 33 -7.62 4.57 4.29
CA ALA A 33 -8.64 5.40 3.66
C ALA A 33 -9.64 4.58 2.82
N TYR A 34 -9.16 3.66 1.97
CA TYR A 34 -10.04 2.79 1.18
C TYR A 34 -10.88 1.84 2.04
N ALA A 35 -10.30 1.31 3.12
CA ALA A 35 -11.04 0.48 4.06
C ALA A 35 -12.12 1.30 4.78
N SER A 36 -11.80 2.52 5.23
CA SER A 36 -12.75 3.41 5.92
C SER A 36 -13.95 3.76 5.05
N GLU A 37 -13.77 3.96 3.74
CA GLU A 37 -14.85 4.24 2.79
C GLU A 37 -15.85 3.07 2.65
N ARG A 38 -15.39 1.84 2.90
CA ARG A 38 -16.14 0.60 2.58
C ARG A 38 -16.51 -0.24 3.80
N ALA A 39 -15.97 0.11 4.96
CA ALA A 39 -16.18 -0.62 6.20
C ALA A 39 -17.65 -0.53 6.67
N ASP A 40 -18.17 -1.64 7.16
CA ASP A 40 -19.39 -1.62 7.96
C ASP A 40 -19.16 -1.08 9.38
N ALA A 41 -20.22 -0.96 10.18
CA ALA A 41 -20.14 -0.40 11.52
C ALA A 41 -19.26 -1.21 12.51
N SER A 42 -19.10 -2.51 12.29
CA SER A 42 -18.23 -3.36 13.11
C SER A 42 -16.77 -3.23 12.68
N GLN A 43 -16.53 -3.20 11.36
CA GLN A 43 -15.23 -2.98 10.75
C GLN A 43 -14.70 -1.59 11.07
N ALA A 44 -15.54 -0.55 11.05
CA ALA A 44 -15.15 0.81 11.40
C ALA A 44 -14.60 0.91 12.82
N LYS A 45 -15.23 0.23 13.79
CA LYS A 45 -14.74 0.19 15.19
C LYS A 45 -13.38 -0.49 15.31
N LEU A 46 -13.14 -1.52 14.51
CA LEU A 46 -11.83 -2.16 14.47
C LEU A 46 -10.81 -1.23 13.82
N LEU A 47 -11.17 -0.55 12.71
CA LEU A 47 -10.30 0.40 12.02
C LEU A 47 -9.90 1.60 12.92
N ASP A 48 -10.79 2.03 13.82
CA ASP A 48 -10.49 3.06 14.83
C ASP A 48 -9.38 2.65 15.82
N ARG A 49 -9.00 1.37 15.87
CA ARG A 49 -7.89 0.86 16.69
C ARG A 49 -6.51 1.08 16.05
N VAL A 50 -6.45 1.49 14.78
CA VAL A 50 -5.17 1.83 14.11
C VAL A 50 -4.43 2.89 14.95
N GLY A 51 -3.18 2.59 15.32
CA GLY A 51 -2.35 3.46 16.17
C GLY A 51 -2.68 3.41 17.67
N ALA A 52 -3.54 2.50 18.13
CA ALA A 52 -3.82 2.37 19.55
C ALA A 52 -2.56 1.95 20.33
N PRO A 53 -2.28 2.57 21.50
CA PRO A 53 -1.06 2.31 22.27
C PRO A 53 -1.00 0.89 22.83
N ASP A 54 -2.16 0.21 22.92
CA ASP A 54 -2.33 -1.16 23.38
C ASP A 54 -2.67 -2.13 22.23
N LEU A 55 -2.43 -1.75 20.97
CA LEU A 55 -2.66 -2.62 19.81
C LEU A 55 -1.71 -3.82 19.85
N HIS A 56 -2.30 -5.02 19.95
CA HIS A 56 -1.57 -6.28 20.01
C HIS A 56 -1.59 -7.04 18.68
N ASP A 57 -0.74 -8.05 18.54
CA ASP A 57 -0.50 -8.71 17.25
C ASP A 57 -1.77 -9.38 16.68
N GLU A 58 -2.64 -9.93 17.53
CA GLU A 58 -3.92 -10.50 17.07
C GLU A 58 -4.86 -9.43 16.49
N GLU A 59 -4.87 -8.20 17.02
CA GLU A 59 -5.64 -7.09 16.43
C GLU A 59 -5.03 -6.63 15.10
N ILE A 60 -3.71 -6.70 14.95
CA ILE A 60 -3.02 -6.39 13.69
C ILE A 60 -3.40 -7.39 12.60
N GLU A 61 -3.48 -8.68 12.94
CA GLU A 61 -3.96 -9.72 12.01
C GLU A 61 -5.41 -9.46 11.58
N LEU A 62 -6.30 -9.12 12.53
CA LEU A 62 -7.68 -8.77 12.23
C LEU A 62 -7.81 -7.51 11.36
N LEU A 63 -7.01 -6.48 11.64
CA LEU A 63 -6.96 -5.27 10.82
C LEU A 63 -6.46 -5.58 9.40
N SER A 64 -5.44 -6.41 9.28
CA SER A 64 -4.89 -6.82 7.98
C SER A 64 -5.91 -7.61 7.16
N ALA A 65 -6.65 -8.52 7.80
CA ALA A 65 -7.75 -9.25 7.18
C ALA A 65 -8.88 -8.29 6.74
N LEU A 66 -9.25 -7.33 7.58
CA LEU A 66 -10.24 -6.30 7.25
C LEU A 66 -9.85 -5.48 6.01
N LEU A 67 -8.58 -5.10 5.86
CA LEU A 67 -8.10 -4.40 4.66
C LEU A 67 -8.27 -5.22 3.39
N ILE A 68 -8.18 -6.55 3.48
CA ILE A 68 -8.44 -7.46 2.36
C ILE A 68 -9.95 -7.57 2.12
N GLU A 69 -10.74 -7.82 3.16
CA GLU A 69 -12.20 -8.01 3.08
C GLU A 69 -12.94 -6.77 2.54
N THR A 70 -12.48 -5.57 2.90
CA THR A 70 -13.01 -4.29 2.38
C THR A 70 -12.56 -4.01 0.93
N GLY A 71 -11.69 -4.84 0.35
CA GLY A 71 -11.09 -4.62 -0.97
C GLY A 71 -10.13 -3.43 -1.00
N ALA A 72 -9.64 -2.97 0.16
CA ALA A 72 -8.72 -1.84 0.23
C ALA A 72 -7.37 -2.17 -0.42
N LEU A 73 -6.88 -3.40 -0.22
CA LEU A 73 -5.67 -3.90 -0.89
C LEU A 73 -5.82 -3.85 -2.41
N ASP A 74 -6.90 -4.42 -2.95
CA ASP A 74 -7.18 -4.43 -4.39
C ASP A 74 -7.28 -3.00 -4.97
N ALA A 75 -7.89 -2.08 -4.24
CA ALA A 75 -7.99 -0.68 -4.66
C ALA A 75 -6.64 0.05 -4.66
N ALA A 76 -5.78 -0.23 -3.68
CA ALA A 76 -4.41 0.28 -3.67
C ALA A 76 -3.60 -0.28 -4.84
N GLU A 77 -3.70 -1.57 -5.13
CA GLU A 77 -3.04 -2.18 -6.29
C GLU A 77 -3.55 -1.62 -7.62
N ALA A 78 -4.86 -1.44 -7.77
CA ALA A 78 -5.46 -0.83 -8.95
C ALA A 78 -4.96 0.61 -9.14
N SER A 79 -4.79 1.36 -8.06
CA SER A 79 -4.24 2.72 -8.09
C SER A 79 -2.78 2.73 -8.54
N ILE A 80 -1.95 1.79 -8.05
CA ILE A 80 -0.57 1.63 -8.51
C ILE A 80 -0.54 1.33 -10.01
N LYS A 81 -1.34 0.36 -10.49
CA LYS A 81 -1.44 0.02 -11.91
C LYS A 81 -1.82 1.22 -12.77
N ARG A 82 -2.82 1.99 -12.35
CA ARG A 82 -3.27 3.20 -13.04
C ARG A 82 -2.15 4.25 -13.11
N LEU A 83 -1.52 4.56 -11.98
CA LEU A 83 -0.45 5.57 -11.91
C LEU A 83 0.78 5.18 -12.74
N VAL A 84 1.12 3.89 -12.79
CA VAL A 84 2.18 3.38 -13.67
C VAL A 84 1.80 3.61 -15.13
N ALA A 85 0.58 3.24 -15.55
CA ALA A 85 0.13 3.46 -16.92
C ALA A 85 0.14 4.95 -17.31
N GLU A 86 -0.37 5.82 -16.44
CA GLU A 86 -0.34 7.28 -16.63
C GLU A 86 1.09 7.82 -16.75
N SER A 87 2.00 7.33 -15.91
CA SER A 87 3.42 7.74 -15.94
C SER A 87 4.12 7.29 -17.21
N MET A 88 3.84 6.08 -17.70
CA MET A 88 4.43 5.56 -18.94
C MET A 88 3.89 6.31 -20.17
N GLU A 89 2.59 6.62 -20.20
CA GLU A 89 2.00 7.46 -21.25
C GLU A 89 2.64 8.85 -21.23
N ALA A 90 2.71 9.50 -20.07
CA ALA A 90 3.34 10.82 -19.94
C ALA A 90 4.80 10.79 -20.42
N LEU A 91 5.56 9.76 -20.02
CA LEU A 91 6.95 9.58 -20.42
C LEU A 91 7.11 9.42 -21.94
N SER A 92 6.14 8.81 -22.64
CA SER A 92 6.18 8.66 -24.10
C SER A 92 6.04 9.99 -24.85
N GLN A 93 5.44 11.01 -24.22
CA GLN A 93 5.17 12.31 -24.82
C GLN A 93 6.29 13.34 -24.58
N VAL A 94 7.30 13.02 -23.78
CA VAL A 94 8.41 13.94 -23.47
C VAL A 94 9.53 13.81 -24.52
N ASP A 95 10.05 14.96 -24.95
CA ASP A 95 11.24 15.06 -25.79
C ASP A 95 12.52 14.84 -24.96
N ILE A 96 12.92 13.58 -24.85
CA ILE A 96 14.14 13.11 -24.19
C ILE A 96 14.80 12.03 -25.06
N THR A 97 16.05 11.70 -24.76
CA THR A 97 16.72 10.60 -25.46
C THR A 97 16.06 9.26 -25.12
N GLU A 98 16.18 8.29 -26.03
CA GLU A 98 15.61 6.97 -25.82
C GLU A 98 16.25 6.23 -24.65
N GLU A 99 17.55 6.47 -24.38
CA GLU A 99 18.23 5.93 -23.21
C GLU A 99 17.63 6.45 -21.91
N ALA A 100 17.34 7.75 -21.84
CA ALA A 100 16.70 8.37 -20.68
C ALA A 100 15.26 7.84 -20.51
N ARG A 101 14.52 7.69 -21.60
CA ARG A 101 13.17 7.11 -21.59
C ARG A 101 13.15 5.69 -21.05
N HIS A 102 14.07 4.85 -21.51
CA HIS A 102 14.20 3.47 -21.04
C HIS A 102 14.53 3.41 -19.54
N ALA A 103 15.56 4.16 -19.10
CA ALA A 103 16.00 4.16 -17.71
C ALA A 103 14.90 4.64 -16.75
N LEU A 104 14.15 5.69 -17.13
CA LEU A 104 13.03 6.19 -16.33
C LEU A 104 11.86 5.20 -16.29
N GLY A 105 11.57 4.52 -17.41
CA GLY A 105 10.55 3.47 -17.46
C GLY A 105 10.89 2.28 -16.56
N GLU A 106 12.14 1.81 -16.61
CA GLU A 106 12.62 0.75 -15.71
C GLU A 106 12.54 1.15 -14.24
N LEU A 107 12.93 2.38 -13.91
CA LEU A 107 12.83 2.90 -12.54
C LEU A 107 11.36 2.96 -12.06
N GLY A 108 10.45 3.42 -12.91
CA GLY A 108 9.01 3.49 -12.61
C GLY A 108 8.42 2.11 -12.31
N LEU A 109 8.75 1.11 -13.12
CA LEU A 109 8.33 -0.28 -12.90
C LEU A 109 8.94 -0.86 -11.62
N PHE A 110 10.23 -0.62 -11.38
CA PHE A 110 10.92 -1.08 -10.18
C PHE A 110 10.26 -0.55 -8.90
N VAL A 111 9.99 0.76 -8.83
CA VAL A 111 9.37 1.36 -7.63
C VAL A 111 7.94 0.85 -7.41
N ALA A 112 7.18 0.59 -8.49
CA ALA A 112 5.80 0.13 -8.39
C ALA A 112 5.65 -1.32 -7.92
N TRP A 113 6.64 -2.17 -8.19
CA TRP A 113 6.56 -3.63 -7.99
C TRP A 113 7.74 -4.21 -7.20
N ARG A 114 8.40 -3.39 -6.39
CA ARG A 114 9.43 -3.88 -5.47
C ARG A 114 8.85 -4.78 -4.40
N ASP A 115 9.61 -5.81 -4.03
CA ASP A 115 9.29 -6.77 -2.97
C ASP A 115 9.88 -6.36 -1.60
N ARG A 116 10.62 -5.24 -1.54
CA ARG A 116 11.27 -4.67 -0.34
C ARG A 116 11.22 -3.15 -0.37
#